data_AF-A0A511HDU7-F1
#
_entry.id   AF-A0A511HDU7-F1
#
_cell.length_a   1.000
_cell.length_b   1.000
_cell.length_c   1.000
_cell.angle_alpha   90.00
_cell.angle_beta   90.00
_cell.angle_gamma   90.00
#
_symmetry.space_group_name_H-M   'P 1'
#
loop_
_entity.id
_entity.type
_entity.pdbx_description
1 polymer ?
#
loop_
_entity_poly.entity_id
_entity_poly.type
_entity_poly.pdbx_seq_one_letter_code
_entity_poly.pdbx_strand_id
1 'polypeptide(L)'
;MQYKVVELSTVDEGSLERTLNEWAAQGWNLDGIQFAMRESSKRPAMAFVLFTRQGSPARHDEDAARGRLMRMSETGSPTAALAAEYTREHVAWAAPMISPLSAHERLARLAGLDEPEPREEGLTLEPEE
;
A
#
# COMPACT_ATOMS: atom_id res chain seq x y z
N MET A 1 -9.68 10.38 -24.74
CA MET A 1 -8.73 9.28 -25.04
C MET A 1 -8.91 8.18 -24.01
N GLN A 2 -8.97 6.94 -24.45
CA GLN A 2 -8.92 5.76 -23.57
C GLN A 2 -7.54 5.12 -23.69
N TYR A 3 -7.02 4.71 -22.54
CA TYR A 3 -5.77 3.97 -22.44
C TYR A 3 -6.06 2.59 -21.88
N LYS A 4 -5.33 1.61 -22.37
CA LYS A 4 -5.35 0.27 -21.84
C LYS A 4 -3.92 -0.24 -21.74
N VAL A 5 -3.62 -0.85 -20.60
CA VAL A 5 -2.34 -1.51 -20.34
C VAL A 5 -2.62 -2.97 -20.08
N VAL A 6 -1.84 -3.85 -20.70
CA VAL A 6 -1.89 -5.30 -20.48
C VAL A 6 -0.53 -5.74 -19.98
N GLU A 7 -0.51 -6.38 -18.83
CA GLU A 7 0.68 -6.99 -18.25
C GLU A 7 0.79 -8.45 -18.69
N LEU A 8 1.96 -8.85 -19.15
CA LEU A 8 2.29 -10.22 -19.54
C LEU A 8 3.44 -10.72 -18.68
N SER A 9 3.16 -11.74 -17.86
CA SER A 9 4.16 -12.42 -17.02
C SER A 9 5.07 -13.39 -17.80
N THR A 10 4.69 -13.75 -19.03
CA THR A 10 5.50 -14.57 -19.94
C THR A 10 5.60 -13.87 -21.29
N VAL A 11 6.83 -13.71 -21.79
CA VAL A 11 7.12 -13.02 -23.05
C VAL A 11 7.60 -14.04 -24.08
N ASP A 12 6.67 -14.49 -24.90
CA ASP A 12 6.90 -15.38 -26.03
C ASP A 12 6.06 -14.93 -27.24
N GLU A 13 6.32 -15.53 -28.40
CA GLU A 13 5.64 -15.20 -29.65
C GLU A 13 4.12 -15.37 -29.54
N GLY A 14 3.66 -16.48 -28.96
CA GLY A 14 2.25 -16.80 -28.86
C GLY A 14 1.50 -15.92 -27.86
N SER A 15 2.13 -15.56 -26.74
CA SER A 15 1.53 -14.67 -25.75
C SER A 15 1.38 -13.23 -26.29
N LEU A 16 2.39 -12.73 -26.99
CA LEU A 16 2.37 -11.41 -27.61
C LEU A 16 1.37 -11.36 -28.77
N GLU A 17 1.44 -12.30 -29.72
CA GLU A 17 0.55 -12.31 -30.88
C GLU A 17 -0.93 -12.40 -30.47
N ARG A 18 -1.25 -13.30 -29.53
CA ARG A 18 -2.62 -13.43 -29.01
C ARG A 18 -3.12 -12.11 -28.40
N THR A 19 -2.29 -11.49 -27.56
CA THR A 19 -2.65 -10.24 -26.88
C THR A 19 -2.88 -9.12 -27.89
N LEU A 20 -1.99 -8.97 -28.86
CA LEU A 20 -2.10 -7.93 -29.89
C LEU A 20 -3.39 -8.13 -30.72
N ASN A 21 -3.62 -9.35 -31.20
CA ASN A 21 -4.77 -9.66 -32.04
C ASN A 21 -6.10 -9.52 -31.28
N GLU A 22 -6.16 -9.95 -30.03
CA GLU A 22 -7.35 -9.83 -29.19
C GLU A 22 -7.79 -8.37 -29.00
N TRP A 23 -6.85 -7.46 -28.71
CA TRP A 23 -7.17 -6.06 -28.48
C TRP A 23 -7.32 -5.26 -29.77
N ALA A 24 -6.55 -5.59 -30.81
CA ALA A 24 -6.73 -5.01 -32.14
C ALA A 24 -8.12 -5.33 -32.71
N ALA A 25 -8.61 -6.57 -32.54
CA ALA A 25 -9.96 -6.96 -32.95
C ALA A 25 -11.07 -6.18 -32.22
N GLN A 26 -10.78 -5.67 -31.02
CA GLN A 26 -11.68 -4.81 -30.24
C GLN A 26 -11.55 -3.30 -30.58
N GLY A 27 -10.80 -2.98 -31.63
CA GLY A 27 -10.60 -1.61 -32.12
C GLY A 27 -9.63 -0.78 -31.27
N TRP A 28 -8.74 -1.42 -30.52
CA TRP A 28 -7.64 -0.74 -29.84
C TRP A 28 -6.44 -0.58 -30.78
N ASN A 29 -5.79 0.58 -30.72
CA ASN A 29 -4.56 0.84 -31.46
C ASN A 29 -3.36 0.53 -30.56
N LEU A 30 -2.39 -0.21 -31.08
CA LEU A 30 -1.12 -0.44 -30.40
C LEU A 30 -0.34 0.88 -30.32
N ASP A 31 0.06 1.24 -29.10
CA ASP A 31 0.87 2.42 -28.83
C ASP A 31 2.35 2.03 -28.61
N GLY A 32 2.58 0.95 -27.85
CA GLY A 32 3.94 0.45 -27.63
C GLY A 32 4.00 -0.78 -26.74
N ILE A 33 5.20 -1.35 -26.63
CA ILE A 33 5.50 -2.48 -25.75
C ILE A 33 6.74 -2.13 -24.92
N GLN A 34 6.64 -2.29 -23.61
CA GLN A 34 7.75 -2.11 -22.66
C GLN A 34 8.16 -3.44 -22.08
N PHE A 35 9.42 -3.83 -22.24
CA PHE A 35 9.97 -5.07 -21.71
C PHE A 35 10.69 -4.83 -20.38
N ALA A 36 10.31 -5.57 -19.35
CA ALA A 36 11.09 -5.63 -18.11
C ALA A 36 12.12 -6.75 -18.25
N MET A 37 13.41 -6.39 -18.29
CA MET A 37 14.52 -7.32 -18.44
C MET A 37 14.92 -7.94 -17.09
N ARG A 38 15.50 -9.15 -17.08
CA ARG A 38 16.17 -9.69 -15.88
C ARG A 38 17.67 -9.38 -15.94
N GLU A 39 18.31 -9.08 -14.81
CA GLU A 39 19.78 -8.83 -14.76
C GLU A 39 20.61 -9.96 -15.39
N SER A 40 20.17 -11.22 -15.27
CA SER A 40 20.94 -12.39 -15.71
C SER A 40 20.59 -12.91 -17.10
N SER A 41 19.68 -12.27 -17.84
CA SER A 41 19.16 -12.80 -19.10
C SER A 41 18.98 -11.73 -20.17
N LYS A 42 19.35 -12.06 -21.40
CA LYS A 42 18.99 -11.26 -22.59
C LYS A 42 17.51 -11.38 -22.97
N ARG A 43 16.74 -12.23 -22.29
CA ARG A 43 15.31 -12.40 -22.53
C ARG A 43 14.49 -11.57 -21.54
N PRO A 44 13.41 -10.90 -22.00
CA PRO A 44 12.48 -10.21 -21.12
C PRO A 44 11.86 -11.14 -20.08
N ALA A 45 11.69 -10.64 -18.86
CA ALA A 45 10.97 -11.29 -17.77
C ALA A 45 9.46 -11.11 -17.90
N MET A 46 9.05 -9.93 -18.37
CA MET A 46 7.69 -9.43 -18.36
C MET A 46 7.56 -8.36 -19.44
N ALA A 47 6.34 -8.14 -19.92
CA ALA A 47 6.05 -7.05 -20.84
C ALA A 47 4.79 -6.29 -20.43
N PHE A 48 4.78 -4.99 -20.70
CA PHE A 48 3.60 -4.13 -20.65
C PHE A 48 3.25 -3.72 -22.08
N VAL A 49 2.06 -4.09 -22.54
CA VAL A 49 1.54 -3.71 -23.86
C VAL A 49 0.57 -2.55 -23.68
N LEU A 50 0.87 -1.43 -24.32
CA LEU A 50 0.11 -0.19 -24.24
C LEU A 50 -0.77 -0.04 -25.47
N PHE A 51 -2.05 0.26 -25.23
CA PHE A 51 -3.03 0.50 -26.26
C PHE A 51 -3.75 1.83 -26.03
N THR A 52 -4.14 2.47 -27.13
CA THR A 52 -4.94 3.69 -27.14
C THR A 52 -6.20 3.50 -27.97
N ARG A 53 -7.27 4.20 -27.60
CA ARG A 53 -8.50 4.24 -28.40
C ARG A 53 -9.16 5.61 -28.31
N GLN A 54 -9.67 6.09 -29.43
CA GLN A 54 -10.47 7.31 -29.47
C GLN A 54 -11.78 7.08 -28.72
N GLY A 55 -12.14 8.02 -27.86
CA GLY A 55 -13.33 7.93 -27.01
C GLY A 55 -13.18 8.68 -25.71
N SER A 56 -14.29 8.86 -25.00
CA SER A 56 -14.28 9.36 -23.62
C SER A 56 -13.50 8.36 -22.75
N PRO A 57 -12.58 8.81 -21.88
CA PRO A 57 -11.91 7.90 -20.94
C PRO A 57 -12.95 7.07 -20.20
N ALA A 58 -12.62 5.81 -19.90
CA ALA A 58 -13.47 5.00 -19.03
C ALA A 58 -13.61 5.78 -17.71
N ARG A 59 -14.83 6.25 -17.40
CA ARG A 59 -15.10 6.91 -16.13
C ARG A 59 -14.86 5.88 -15.03
N HIS A 60 -13.92 6.16 -14.15
CA HIS A 60 -13.82 5.43 -12.90
C HIS A 60 -15.08 5.76 -12.09
N ASP A 61 -15.95 4.78 -11.90
CA ASP A 61 -17.21 4.96 -11.17
C ASP A 61 -16.89 5.10 -9.68
N GLU A 62 -16.65 6.34 -9.25
CA GLU A 62 -16.38 6.67 -7.85
C GLU A 62 -17.55 6.28 -6.95
N ASP A 63 -18.78 6.38 -7.42
CA ASP A 63 -19.97 6.10 -6.62
C ASP A 63 -20.13 4.60 -6.41
N ALA A 64 -19.87 3.78 -7.42
CA ALA A 64 -19.81 2.33 -7.26
C ALA A 64 -18.63 1.91 -6.37
N ALA A 65 -17.47 2.58 -6.46
CA ALA A 65 -16.33 2.32 -5.59
C ALA A 65 -16.65 2.68 -4.13
N ARG A 66 -17.24 3.86 -3.88
CA ARG A 66 -17.74 4.29 -2.56
C ARG A 66 -18.79 3.34 -2.02
N GLY A 67 -19.75 2.91 -2.85
CA GLY A 67 -20.78 1.95 -2.46
C GLY A 67 -20.23 0.58 -2.07
N ARG A 68 -19.20 0.08 -2.80
CA ARG A 68 -18.47 -1.13 -2.39
C ARG A 68 -17.77 -0.95 -1.05
N LEU A 69 -17.09 0.18 -0.85
CA LEU A 69 -16.39 0.48 0.39
C LEU A 69 -17.36 0.57 1.58
N MET A 70 -18.49 1.24 1.40
CA MET A 70 -19.54 1.37 2.42
C MET A 70 -20.10 0.00 2.79
N ARG A 71 -20.42 -0.84 1.80
CA ARG A 71 -20.89 -2.22 2.04
C ARG A 71 -19.87 -3.06 2.82
N MET A 72 -18.57 -2.93 2.49
CA MET A 72 -17.50 -3.60 3.23
C MET A 72 -17.38 -3.11 4.68
N SER A 73 -17.65 -1.81 4.92
CA SER A 73 -17.67 -1.27 6.28
C SER A 73 -18.86 -1.75 7.10
N GLU A 74 -20.04 -1.89 6.47
CA GLU A 74 -21.27 -2.37 7.10
C GLU A 74 -21.19 -3.85 7.48
N THR A 75 -20.58 -4.69 6.65
CA THR A 75 -20.33 -6.10 6.98
C THR A 75 -19.27 -6.29 8.08
N GLY A 76 -18.61 -5.20 8.48
CA GLY A 76 -17.49 -5.21 9.41
C GLY A 76 -16.21 -5.75 8.77
N SER A 77 -15.06 -5.22 9.20
CA SER A 77 -13.78 -5.84 8.87
C SER A 77 -13.63 -7.12 9.70
N PRO A 78 -13.21 -8.26 9.11
CA PRO A 78 -12.83 -9.45 9.87
C PRO A 78 -11.80 -9.12 10.97
N THR A 79 -10.90 -8.18 10.69
CA THR A 79 -9.95 -7.65 11.67
C THR A 79 -10.64 -6.88 12.79
N ALA A 80 -11.71 -6.12 12.49
CA ALA A 80 -12.49 -5.42 13.51
C ALA A 80 -13.30 -6.39 14.38
N ALA A 81 -13.83 -7.47 13.79
CA ALA A 81 -14.48 -8.54 14.55
C ALA A 81 -13.49 -9.26 15.47
N LEU A 82 -12.30 -9.62 14.97
CA LEU A 82 -11.22 -10.21 15.78
C LEU A 82 -10.75 -9.25 16.89
N ALA A 83 -10.58 -7.96 16.58
CA ALA A 83 -10.20 -6.95 17.56
C ALA A 83 -11.27 -6.77 18.65
N ALA A 84 -12.56 -6.84 18.28
CA ALA A 84 -13.67 -6.79 19.22
C ALA A 84 -13.75 -8.06 20.09
N GLU A 85 -13.44 -9.25 19.54
CA GLU A 85 -13.33 -10.49 20.30
C GLU A 85 -12.13 -10.46 21.26
N TYR A 86 -10.95 -10.08 20.78
CA TYR A 86 -9.75 -9.90 21.60
C TYR A 86 -9.98 -8.89 22.73
N THR A 87 -10.66 -7.77 22.42
CA THR A 87 -11.06 -6.79 23.44
C THR A 87 -12.05 -7.40 24.43
N ARG A 88 -13.03 -8.21 24.00
CA ARG A 88 -13.99 -8.86 24.89
C ARG A 88 -13.33 -9.87 25.83
N GLU A 89 -12.39 -10.67 25.32
CA GLU A 89 -11.61 -11.62 26.12
C GLU A 89 -10.69 -10.89 27.12
N HIS A 90 -10.03 -9.81 26.71
CA HIS A 90 -9.16 -9.04 27.61
C HIS A 90 -9.93 -8.14 28.60
N VAL A 91 -11.13 -7.67 28.26
CA VAL A 91 -11.98 -6.87 29.17
C VAL A 91 -12.60 -7.73 30.28
N ALA A 92 -12.79 -9.05 30.06
CA ALA A 92 -13.21 -9.96 31.13
C ALA A 92 -12.17 -10.12 32.24
N TRP A 93 -10.88 -9.92 31.95
CA TRP A 93 -9.80 -9.86 32.95
C TRP A 93 -9.52 -8.43 33.46
N ALA A 94 -9.97 -7.40 32.74
CA ALA A 94 -9.61 -6.02 33.01
C ALA A 94 -10.83 -5.08 33.07
N ALA A 95 -11.40 -4.93 34.26
CA ALA A 95 -12.18 -3.77 34.64
C ALA A 95 -11.65 -3.19 35.98
N PRO A 96 -11.50 -1.86 36.12
CA PRO A 96 -10.75 -0.94 35.28
C PRO A 96 -9.45 -0.53 36.00
N MET A 97 -8.28 -0.85 35.44
CA MET A 97 -7.10 -0.05 35.75
C MET A 97 -7.15 1.16 34.83
N ILE A 98 -7.86 2.22 35.27
CA ILE A 98 -7.73 3.55 34.68
C ILE A 98 -6.27 3.94 34.87
N SER A 99 -5.42 3.65 33.89
CA SER A 99 -4.10 4.24 33.83
C SER A 99 -4.32 5.73 33.59
N PRO A 100 -3.78 6.64 34.42
CA PRO A 100 -4.05 8.08 34.34
C PRO A 100 -3.53 8.72 33.05
N LEU A 101 -2.72 7.99 32.28
CA LEU A 101 -2.08 8.46 31.07
C LEU A 101 -2.99 8.28 29.86
N SER A 102 -3.12 9.36 29.10
CA SER A 102 -3.79 9.35 27.80
C SER A 102 -3.14 8.33 26.85
N ALA A 103 -3.87 7.90 25.82
CA ALA A 103 -3.32 7.02 24.78
C ALA A 103 -2.07 7.62 24.11
N HIS A 104 -2.02 8.95 24.01
CA HIS A 104 -0.90 9.69 23.44
C HIS A 104 0.37 9.61 24.30
N GLU A 105 0.28 9.82 25.63
CA GLU A 105 1.42 9.73 26.55
C GLU A 105 2.03 8.32 26.61
N ARG A 106 1.20 7.28 26.54
CA ARG A 106 1.71 5.90 26.49
C ARG A 106 2.57 5.66 25.25
N LEU A 107 2.19 6.24 24.12
CA LEU A 107 2.91 6.11 22.87
C LEU A 107 4.22 6.92 22.89
N ALA A 108 4.20 8.13 23.46
CA ALA A 108 5.40 8.95 23.66
C ALA A 108 6.44 8.29 24.55
N ARG A 109 5.99 7.62 25.64
CA ARG A 109 6.88 6.91 26.57
C ARG A 109 7.52 5.67 25.96
N LEU A 110 6.75 4.89 25.18
CA LEU A 110 7.30 3.76 24.40
C LEU A 110 8.30 4.22 23.35
N ALA A 111 8.10 5.42 22.79
CA ALA A 111 9.01 6.03 21.83
C ALA A 111 10.26 6.67 22.48
N GLY A 112 10.37 6.65 23.82
CA GLY A 112 11.53 7.20 24.55
C GLY A 112 11.63 8.73 24.52
N LEU A 113 10.56 9.44 24.17
CA LEU A 113 10.57 10.89 23.94
C LEU A 113 10.42 11.74 25.22
N ASP A 114 10.40 11.11 26.40
CA ASP A 114 10.18 11.73 27.71
C ASP A 114 11.46 11.84 28.56
N GLU A 115 12.63 11.44 28.05
CA GLU A 115 13.90 11.60 28.78
C GLU A 115 14.40 13.06 28.68
N PRO A 116 14.65 13.76 29.81
CA PRO A 116 15.22 15.10 29.75
C PRO A 116 16.66 15.02 29.24
N GLU A 117 17.03 15.89 28.28
CA GLU A 117 18.40 16.00 27.78
C GLU A 117 19.40 16.14 28.93
N PRO A 118 20.51 15.37 28.93
CA PRO A 118 21.51 15.46 29.98
C PRO A 118 22.15 16.84 29.97
N ARG A 119 22.25 17.46 31.14
CA ARG A 119 22.95 18.74 31.31
C ARG A 119 24.45 18.51 31.12
N GLU A 120 25.05 19.18 30.13
CA GLU A 120 26.51 19.18 29.98
C GLU A 120 27.14 19.89 31.19
N GLU A 121 27.84 19.13 32.04
CA GLU A 121 28.65 19.68 33.13
C GLU A 121 29.94 20.27 32.55
N GLY A 122 30.06 21.60 32.67
CA GLY A 122 31.24 22.35 32.25
C GLY A 122 32.51 21.91 33.01
N LEU A 123 33.59 21.73 32.25
CA LEU A 123 34.91 21.32 32.73
C LEU A 123 35.49 22.35 33.72
N THR A 124 35.45 22.06 35.02
CA THR A 124 36.23 22.82 36.02
C THR A 124 37.69 22.39 35.95
N LEU A 125 38.58 23.30 35.55
CA LEU A 125 40.03 23.14 35.65
C LEU A 125 40.45 23.43 37.10
N GLU A 126 40.98 22.44 37.80
CA GLU A 126 41.63 22.60 39.10
C GLU A 126 42.97 23.35 38.93
N PRO A 127 43.37 24.22 39.88
CA PRO A 127 44.63 24.95 39.79
C PRO A 127 45.82 24.06 40.22
N GLU A 128 46.93 24.16 39.49
CA GLU A 128 48.19 23.49 39.82
C GLU A 128 48.89 24.15 41.03
N GLU A 129 49.40 23.33 41.96
CA GLU A 129 50.41 23.71 42.96
C GLU A 129 51.82 23.33 42.50
#